data_AF-A0A3R6XJV5-F1
#
_entry.id   AF-A0A3R6XJV5-F1
#
_cell.length_a   1.000
_cell.length_b   1.000
_cell.length_c   1.000
_cell.angle_alpha   90.00
_cell.angle_beta   90.00
_cell.angle_gamma   90.00
#
_symmetry.space_group_name_H-M   'P 1'
#
loop_
_entity.id
_entity.type
_entity.pdbx_description
1 polymer ?
#
loop_
_entity_poly.entity_id
_entity_poly.type
_entity_poly.pdbx_seq_one_letter_code
_entity_poly.pdbx_strand_id
1 'polypeptide(L)'
;MGDSVFNLENLQSELNVGPSAYFPPSFTRGSSAKHHTDTATRSFQRRDAITSIAEHEEWNLCADDVQTNLDHTLSTIRSLKAISMGNILQSLQRTHEVHLAFVMDTTGSMDEHLDAVKNQVSLPWQPDCTNVLFHIGDAPPHGTTYWGGYDLFPYGHPRDQSPATIFGRLESLNVRYYFGKLTTWTDMMVSKFQTYTDVTVFNVADPINVCSSVVTATQQSVVCNRTRALVRGKATEFAYKFDTRLPQWPTLKTRQVTAARYECDPASLSAEDLSAPMSMFVSQRNIRIAPHPFARGCERAAFYSQALASESLVHTKNGATDPSMWGRMVAKRFLWGVTSPQANEGRYMKAMEGQAMAAALARGFNDLMNKTHSTFISLTFLEASVAKLDDPVEYVAIERFLPNYDRFTNNVTWQSPLVATDPCVQYAVAFSHWTWAATNGYLMVVDLQGQRVDEHTLVLTDPAIHCIDGVRFAGGTNMGQRGMEKFFTTHVCNEYCAKFKLTLEP
;
A
#
# COMPACT_ATOMS: atom_id res chain seq x y z
N MET A 1 -33.03 -4.69 15.30
CA MET A 1 -31.65 -4.86 14.76
C MET A 1 -31.41 -3.96 13.54
N GLY A 2 -31.99 -2.76 13.53
CA GLY A 2 -31.55 -1.64 12.73
C GLY A 2 -31.49 -0.49 13.73
N ASP A 3 -30.28 0.03 13.97
CA ASP A 3 -29.97 1.31 14.63
C ASP A 3 -28.47 1.34 14.95
N SER A 4 -27.67 1.45 13.88
CA SER A 4 -26.38 2.13 13.94
C SER A 4 -26.27 2.97 12.67
N VAL A 5 -27.23 3.88 12.51
CA VAL A 5 -27.22 4.88 11.45
C VAL A 5 -25.94 5.66 11.61
N PHE A 6 -25.07 5.59 10.60
CA PHE A 6 -23.97 6.53 10.39
C PHE A 6 -24.52 7.94 10.62
N ASN A 7 -24.17 8.58 11.74
CA ASN A 7 -24.66 9.93 12.00
C ASN A 7 -23.94 10.89 11.05
N LEU A 8 -24.61 11.24 9.94
CA LEU A 8 -24.14 12.18 8.94
C LEU A 8 -23.82 13.55 9.57
N GLU A 9 -24.48 13.91 10.69
CA GLU A 9 -24.24 15.16 11.41
C GLU A 9 -22.86 15.19 12.08
N ASN A 10 -22.36 14.05 12.56
CA ASN A 10 -21.03 13.98 13.20
C ASN A 10 -19.90 14.15 12.17
N LEU A 11 -20.05 13.56 10.96
CA LEU A 11 -19.09 13.75 9.86
C LEU A 11 -19.16 15.18 9.29
N GLN A 12 -20.35 15.79 9.25
CA GLN A 12 -20.51 17.22 8.94
C GLN A 12 -19.86 18.12 9.98
N SER A 13 -19.83 17.71 11.25
CA SER A 13 -19.19 18.48 12.32
C SER A 13 -17.66 18.43 12.24
N GLU A 14 -17.07 17.29 11.89
CA GLU A 14 -15.61 17.13 11.71
C GLU A 14 -15.11 17.74 10.39
N LEU A 15 -15.91 17.69 9.31
CA LEU A 15 -15.57 18.30 8.01
C LEU A 15 -15.82 19.82 7.96
N ASN A 16 -16.61 20.36 8.90
CA ASN A 16 -16.64 21.81 9.18
C ASN A 16 -15.34 22.31 9.84
N VAL A 17 -14.38 21.42 10.12
CA VAL A 17 -13.05 21.74 10.65
C VAL A 17 -11.94 21.33 9.66
N GLY A 18 -12.11 21.65 8.38
CA GLY A 18 -10.98 21.73 7.43
C GLY A 18 -10.10 22.96 7.70
N PRO A 19 -8.88 23.05 7.13
CA PRO A 19 -7.80 23.96 7.57
C PRO A 19 -8.11 25.45 7.32
N SER A 20 -8.98 26.00 8.17
CA SER A 20 -9.22 27.43 8.42
C SER A 20 -10.01 27.64 9.73
N ALA A 21 -10.50 26.59 10.40
CA ALA A 21 -11.26 26.72 11.64
C ALA A 21 -10.38 26.55 12.89
N TYR A 22 -9.48 27.51 13.13
CA TYR A 22 -8.97 27.79 14.48
C TYR A 22 -9.39 29.21 14.86
N PHE A 23 -10.49 29.33 15.61
CA PHE A 23 -10.77 30.51 16.41
C PHE A 23 -10.75 30.05 17.88
N PRO A 24 -9.80 30.50 18.70
CA PRO A 24 -9.82 30.19 20.13
C PRO A 24 -11.08 30.80 20.78
N PRO A 25 -11.81 30.05 21.62
CA PRO A 25 -12.92 30.60 22.40
C PRO A 25 -12.36 31.39 23.58
N SER A 26 -11.87 32.60 23.32
CA SER A 26 -11.47 33.53 24.38
C SER A 26 -11.52 34.99 23.95
N PHE A 27 -12.67 35.49 23.50
CA PHE A 27 -12.94 36.95 23.48
C PHE A 27 -14.44 37.23 23.59
N THR A 28 -15.06 36.74 24.67
CA THR A 28 -16.26 37.39 25.23
C THR A 28 -15.90 38.02 26.56
N ARG A 29 -15.42 39.26 26.52
CA ARG A 29 -15.99 40.39 27.28
C ARG A 29 -15.18 41.67 27.06
N GLY A 30 -15.91 42.71 26.66
CA GLY A 30 -15.53 44.10 26.89
C GLY A 30 -14.81 44.78 25.74
N SER A 31 -15.54 45.23 24.73
CA SER A 31 -15.64 46.67 24.40
C SER A 31 -16.15 46.88 22.98
N SER A 32 -16.88 47.97 22.82
CA SER A 32 -17.47 48.50 21.61
C SER A 32 -16.47 48.61 20.43
N ALA A 33 -16.56 47.69 19.47
CA ALA A 33 -15.91 47.84 18.17
C ALA A 33 -16.76 47.21 17.04
N LYS A 34 -17.91 47.83 16.75
CA LYS A 34 -18.67 47.53 15.52
C LYS A 34 -18.04 48.34 14.38
N HIS A 35 -17.21 47.72 13.53
CA HIS A 35 -17.11 47.98 12.07
C HIS A 35 -15.88 47.37 11.35
N HIS A 36 -14.88 46.77 12.03
CA HIS A 36 -13.65 46.28 11.35
C HIS A 36 -13.51 44.76 11.17
N THR A 37 -14.29 43.93 11.87
CA THR A 37 -14.16 42.45 11.83
C THR A 37 -14.87 41.80 10.64
N ASP A 38 -15.92 42.44 10.12
CA ASP A 38 -16.77 41.90 9.05
C ASP A 38 -16.07 41.92 7.67
N THR A 39 -15.29 42.96 7.40
CA THR A 39 -14.55 43.13 6.13
C THR A 39 -13.38 42.16 5.99
N ALA A 40 -12.64 41.90 7.06
CA ALA A 40 -11.55 40.92 7.05
C ALA A 40 -12.09 39.50 6.80
N THR A 41 -13.17 39.14 7.51
CA THR A 41 -13.84 37.84 7.36
C THR A 41 -14.36 37.62 5.94
N ARG A 42 -15.05 38.61 5.36
CA ARG A 42 -15.50 38.55 3.95
C ARG A 42 -14.34 38.46 2.95
N SER A 43 -13.20 39.08 3.26
CA SER A 43 -12.00 39.01 2.41
C SER A 43 -11.39 37.61 2.42
N PHE A 44 -11.35 36.94 3.58
CA PHE A 44 -10.94 35.54 3.68
C PHE A 44 -11.88 34.61 2.93
N GLN A 45 -13.20 34.77 3.12
CA GLN A 45 -14.23 33.98 2.43
C GLN A 45 -14.14 34.11 0.91
N ARG A 46 -13.86 35.32 0.38
CA ARG A 46 -13.64 35.53 -1.06
C ARG A 46 -12.44 34.75 -1.59
N ARG A 47 -11.32 34.79 -0.87
CA ARG A 47 -10.13 34.02 -1.26
C ARG A 47 -10.41 32.53 -1.24
N ASP A 48 -11.04 32.04 -0.19
CA ASP A 48 -11.39 30.62 -0.04
C ASP A 48 -12.35 30.13 -1.14
N ALA A 49 -13.34 30.96 -1.51
CA ALA A 49 -14.24 30.68 -2.63
C ALA A 49 -13.50 30.61 -3.97
N ILE A 50 -12.62 31.57 -4.26
CA ILE A 50 -11.82 31.60 -5.50
C ILE A 50 -10.89 30.39 -5.56
N THR A 51 -10.22 30.04 -4.46
CA THR A 51 -9.37 28.84 -4.38
C THR A 51 -10.20 27.57 -4.63
N SER A 52 -11.36 27.44 -3.97
CA SER A 52 -12.24 26.28 -4.15
C SER A 52 -12.73 26.13 -5.59
N ILE A 53 -13.01 27.23 -6.28
CA ILE A 53 -13.42 27.23 -7.70
C ILE A 53 -12.24 26.80 -8.59
N ALA A 54 -11.04 27.32 -8.34
CA ALA A 54 -9.84 26.97 -9.09
C ALA A 54 -9.43 25.50 -8.91
N GLU A 55 -9.71 24.90 -7.75
CA GLU A 55 -9.47 23.48 -7.49
C GLU A 55 -10.51 22.55 -8.12
N HIS A 56 -11.64 23.08 -8.61
CA HIS A 56 -12.80 22.32 -9.09
C HIS A 56 -13.41 22.96 -10.34
N GLU A 57 -12.65 22.94 -11.44
CA GLU A 57 -13.05 23.51 -12.74
C GLU A 57 -14.36 22.91 -13.28
N GLU A 58 -14.72 21.69 -12.86
CA GLU A 58 -15.96 21.01 -13.23
C GLU A 58 -17.24 21.62 -12.63
N TRP A 59 -17.11 22.53 -11.65
CA TRP A 59 -18.25 23.15 -10.98
C TRP A 59 -18.91 24.28 -11.79
N ASN A 60 -18.33 24.67 -12.94
CA ASN A 60 -18.82 25.75 -13.81
C ASN A 60 -19.07 27.07 -13.04
N LEU A 61 -18.21 27.37 -12.06
CA LEU A 61 -18.18 28.63 -11.33
C LEU A 61 -16.93 29.42 -11.73
N CYS A 62 -16.97 30.75 -11.63
CA CYS A 62 -15.82 31.59 -11.91
C CYS A 62 -15.63 32.70 -10.86
N ALA A 63 -14.51 33.41 -10.95
CA ALA A 63 -14.21 34.52 -10.03
C ALA A 63 -15.24 35.66 -10.11
N ASP A 64 -15.89 35.84 -11.27
CA ASP A 64 -16.93 36.87 -11.45
C ASP A 64 -18.19 36.54 -10.63
N ASP A 65 -18.51 35.26 -10.40
CA ASP A 65 -19.62 34.84 -9.55
C ASP A 65 -19.37 35.21 -8.07
N VAL A 66 -18.11 35.09 -7.62
CA VAL A 66 -17.69 35.50 -6.28
C VAL A 66 -17.80 37.02 -6.12
N GLN A 67 -17.44 37.77 -7.17
CA GLN A 67 -17.53 39.23 -7.18
C GLN A 67 -18.98 39.72 -7.19
N THR A 68 -19.85 39.03 -7.93
CA THR A 68 -21.27 39.36 -8.11
C THR A 68 -22.08 39.05 -6.86
N ASN A 69 -21.96 37.84 -6.31
CA ASN A 69 -22.69 37.45 -5.11
C ASN A 69 -21.94 36.39 -4.29
N LEU A 70 -21.09 36.85 -3.39
CA LEU A 70 -20.29 35.99 -2.51
C LEU A 70 -21.13 34.97 -1.72
N ASP A 71 -22.26 35.40 -1.14
CA ASP A 71 -23.06 34.55 -0.26
C ASP A 71 -23.77 33.44 -1.04
N HIS A 72 -24.29 33.75 -2.24
CA HIS A 72 -24.85 32.76 -3.15
C HIS A 72 -23.77 31.78 -3.66
N THR A 73 -22.61 32.30 -4.08
CA THR A 73 -21.51 31.47 -4.58
C THR A 73 -20.98 30.53 -3.52
N LEU A 74 -20.83 30.98 -2.26
CA LEU A 74 -20.46 30.12 -1.14
C LEU A 74 -21.53 29.04 -0.85
N SER A 75 -22.82 29.36 -0.98
CA SER A 75 -23.90 28.39 -0.82
C SER A 75 -23.87 27.32 -1.92
N THR A 76 -23.62 27.72 -3.16
CA THR A 76 -23.45 26.82 -4.31
C THR A 76 -22.22 25.92 -4.13
N ILE A 77 -21.06 26.49 -3.75
CA ILE A 77 -19.84 25.73 -3.45
C ILE A 77 -20.09 24.69 -2.36
N ARG A 78 -20.78 25.06 -1.27
CA ARG A 78 -21.12 24.10 -0.18
C ARG A 78 -22.00 22.96 -0.70
N SER A 79 -22.99 23.26 -1.53
CA SER A 79 -23.89 22.27 -2.12
C SER A 79 -23.14 21.31 -3.06
N LEU A 80 -22.27 21.84 -3.93
CA LEU A 80 -21.44 21.05 -4.84
C LEU A 80 -20.39 20.21 -4.09
N LYS A 81 -19.81 20.74 -3.02
CA LYS A 81 -18.95 19.97 -2.10
C LYS A 81 -19.72 18.80 -1.47
N ALA A 82 -20.95 19.05 -0.99
CA ALA A 82 -21.78 18.00 -0.40
C ALA A 82 -22.14 16.89 -1.42
N ILE A 83 -22.48 17.27 -2.66
CA ILE A 83 -22.71 16.30 -3.76
C ILE A 83 -21.44 15.50 -4.07
N SER A 84 -20.31 16.18 -4.23
CA SER A 84 -19.02 15.53 -4.50
C SER A 84 -18.64 14.55 -3.39
N MET A 85 -18.85 14.93 -2.12
CA MET A 85 -18.68 14.06 -0.97
C MET A 85 -19.64 12.87 -1.00
N GLY A 86 -20.92 13.07 -1.33
CA GLY A 86 -21.89 12.00 -1.49
C GLY A 86 -21.46 10.98 -2.54
N ASN A 87 -20.96 11.45 -3.68
CA ASN A 87 -20.42 10.59 -4.75
C ASN A 87 -19.17 9.83 -4.30
N ILE A 88 -18.26 10.48 -3.57
CA ILE A 88 -17.07 9.83 -2.99
C ILE A 88 -17.50 8.74 -2.00
N LEU A 89 -18.45 9.04 -1.10
CA LEU A 89 -18.96 8.07 -0.12
C LEU A 89 -19.63 6.87 -0.79
N GLN A 90 -20.46 7.10 -1.80
CA GLN A 90 -21.09 6.02 -2.57
C GLN A 90 -20.05 5.17 -3.30
N SER A 91 -19.04 5.80 -3.92
CA SER A 91 -17.93 5.10 -4.56
C SER A 91 -17.16 4.25 -3.55
N LEU A 92 -16.83 4.80 -2.38
CA LEU A 92 -16.18 4.08 -1.28
C LEU A 92 -17.02 2.88 -0.82
N GLN A 93 -18.33 3.05 -0.62
CA GLN A 93 -19.23 1.96 -0.23
C GLN A 93 -19.20 0.81 -1.22
N ARG A 94 -19.22 1.09 -2.53
CA ARG A 94 -19.16 0.05 -3.57
C ARG A 94 -17.81 -0.67 -3.61
N THR A 95 -16.69 -0.02 -3.25
CA THR A 95 -15.40 -0.73 -3.13
C THR A 95 -15.37 -1.81 -2.06
N HIS A 96 -16.32 -1.78 -1.11
CA HIS A 96 -16.48 -2.82 -0.08
C HIS A 96 -17.29 -4.03 -0.56
N GLU A 97 -18.02 -3.90 -1.69
CA GLU A 97 -18.65 -5.04 -2.34
C GLU A 97 -17.59 -5.81 -3.12
N VAL A 98 -17.28 -7.03 -2.65
CA VAL A 98 -16.22 -7.86 -3.20
C VAL A 98 -16.83 -9.04 -3.94
N HIS A 99 -16.54 -9.13 -5.23
CA HIS A 99 -16.86 -10.28 -6.04
C HIS A 99 -15.58 -11.11 -6.23
N LEU A 100 -15.65 -12.41 -5.93
CA LEU A 100 -14.54 -13.35 -6.06
C LEU A 100 -14.91 -14.44 -7.06
N ALA A 101 -14.01 -14.75 -7.99
CA ALA A 101 -14.12 -15.92 -8.85
C ALA A 101 -12.82 -16.72 -8.85
N PHE A 102 -12.96 -18.04 -8.96
CA PHE A 102 -11.86 -18.98 -9.00
C PHE A 102 -11.94 -19.78 -10.30
N VAL A 103 -10.84 -19.80 -11.04
CA VAL A 103 -10.61 -20.64 -12.20
C VAL A 103 -9.55 -21.65 -11.82
N MET A 104 -9.90 -22.92 -11.83
CA MET A 104 -8.91 -23.99 -11.75
C MET A 104 -8.71 -24.54 -13.14
N ASP A 105 -7.47 -24.49 -13.62
CA ASP A 105 -7.04 -25.01 -14.91
C ASP A 105 -6.09 -26.19 -14.65
N THR A 106 -6.71 -27.34 -14.44
CA THR A 106 -6.09 -28.63 -14.14
C THR A 106 -6.19 -29.62 -15.31
N THR A 107 -5.15 -30.42 -15.58
CA THR A 107 -5.22 -31.43 -16.68
C THR A 107 -6.34 -32.48 -16.48
N GLY A 108 -7.09 -32.76 -17.56
CA GLY A 108 -7.94 -33.96 -17.73
C GLY A 108 -9.46 -33.77 -17.57
N SER A 109 -10.18 -33.72 -18.71
CA SER A 109 -11.65 -33.60 -18.87
C SER A 109 -12.30 -32.38 -18.20
N MET A 110 -12.34 -31.26 -18.92
CA MET A 110 -12.65 -29.93 -18.37
C MET A 110 -13.84 -29.22 -19.03
N ASP A 111 -14.59 -29.83 -19.95
CA ASP A 111 -15.68 -29.11 -20.62
C ASP A 111 -16.72 -28.57 -19.62
N GLU A 112 -17.15 -29.37 -18.64
CA GLU A 112 -18.13 -28.95 -17.62
C GLU A 112 -17.58 -27.92 -16.62
N HIS A 113 -16.28 -27.98 -16.31
CA HIS A 113 -15.63 -27.04 -15.38
C HIS A 113 -15.27 -25.71 -16.05
N LEU A 114 -14.86 -25.72 -17.33
CA LEU A 114 -14.67 -24.53 -18.15
C LEU A 114 -16.00 -23.79 -18.39
N ASP A 115 -17.11 -24.51 -18.56
CA ASP A 115 -18.43 -23.90 -18.66
C ASP A 115 -18.89 -23.32 -17.32
N ALA A 116 -18.62 -23.99 -16.19
CA ALA A 116 -18.84 -23.42 -14.86
C ALA A 116 -17.98 -22.15 -14.62
N VAL A 117 -16.74 -22.13 -15.11
CA VAL A 117 -15.84 -20.96 -15.08
C VAL A 117 -16.35 -19.82 -15.98
N LYS A 118 -16.76 -20.11 -17.23
CA LYS A 118 -17.38 -19.11 -18.12
C LYS A 118 -18.69 -18.57 -17.52
N ASN A 119 -19.42 -19.42 -16.80
CA ASN A 119 -20.62 -19.04 -16.04
C ASN A 119 -20.29 -18.18 -14.80
N GLN A 120 -19.13 -18.35 -14.17
CA GLN A 120 -18.65 -17.47 -13.08
C GLN A 120 -18.06 -16.14 -13.62
N VAL A 121 -17.42 -16.13 -14.78
CA VAL A 121 -16.99 -14.87 -15.44
C VAL A 121 -18.21 -14.10 -16.00
N SER A 122 -19.38 -14.73 -16.08
CA SER A 122 -20.68 -14.08 -16.35
C SER A 122 -21.49 -13.73 -15.10
N LEU A 123 -20.87 -13.77 -13.91
CA LEU A 123 -21.36 -12.99 -12.77
C LEU A 123 -21.58 -11.53 -13.21
N PRO A 124 -22.59 -10.81 -12.68
CA PRO A 124 -22.86 -9.43 -13.05
C PRO A 124 -21.84 -8.49 -12.39
N TRP A 125 -20.57 -8.67 -12.71
CA TRP A 125 -19.46 -7.85 -12.24
C TRP A 125 -19.78 -6.38 -12.52
N GLN A 126 -19.85 -5.58 -11.47
CA GLN A 126 -20.07 -4.14 -11.60
C GLN A 126 -18.72 -3.41 -11.62
N PRO A 127 -18.46 -2.50 -12.58
CA PRO A 127 -17.17 -1.81 -12.71
C PRO A 127 -16.75 -0.93 -11.52
N ASP A 128 -17.68 -0.63 -10.63
CA ASP A 128 -17.50 0.19 -9.43
C ASP A 128 -17.26 -0.63 -8.15
N CYS A 129 -17.37 -1.96 -8.24
CA CYS A 129 -17.10 -2.89 -7.15
C CYS A 129 -15.66 -3.41 -7.17
N THR A 130 -15.28 -4.12 -6.11
CA THR A 130 -13.99 -4.80 -6.04
C THR A 130 -14.08 -6.19 -6.63
N ASN A 131 -13.53 -6.34 -7.83
CA ASN A 131 -13.64 -7.56 -8.60
C ASN A 131 -12.29 -8.29 -8.63
N VAL A 132 -12.26 -9.57 -8.23
CA VAL A 132 -11.02 -10.35 -8.15
C VAL A 132 -11.20 -11.72 -8.82
N LEU A 133 -10.29 -12.04 -9.72
CA LEU A 133 -10.21 -13.32 -10.42
C LEU A 133 -8.93 -14.05 -10.04
N PHE A 134 -9.07 -15.20 -9.39
CA PHE A 134 -7.97 -16.13 -9.12
C PHE A 134 -7.94 -17.22 -10.18
N HIS A 135 -6.84 -17.35 -10.91
CA HIS A 135 -6.61 -18.42 -11.87
C HIS A 135 -5.49 -19.32 -11.37
N ILE A 136 -5.82 -20.54 -10.99
CA ILE A 136 -4.88 -21.57 -10.53
C ILE A 136 -4.55 -22.50 -11.69
N GLY A 137 -3.30 -22.52 -12.13
CA GLY A 137 -2.83 -23.42 -13.19
C GLY A 137 -1.95 -24.54 -12.65
N ASP A 138 -2.30 -25.79 -12.97
CA ASP A 138 -1.48 -26.98 -12.68
C ASP A 138 -0.78 -27.57 -13.91
N ALA A 139 -1.25 -27.19 -15.10
CA ALA A 139 -0.94 -27.81 -16.37
C ALA A 139 -0.15 -26.90 -17.31
N PRO A 140 0.61 -27.45 -18.27
CA PRO A 140 1.12 -26.66 -19.39
C PRO A 140 -0.05 -26.17 -20.26
N PRO A 141 -0.07 -24.89 -20.66
CA PRO A 141 -1.14 -24.34 -21.49
C PRO A 141 -1.02 -24.79 -22.95
N HIS A 142 -2.13 -24.79 -23.66
CA HIS A 142 -2.15 -24.97 -25.11
C HIS A 142 -1.56 -23.75 -25.84
N GLY A 143 -1.00 -24.01 -27.03
CA GLY A 143 -0.40 -23.03 -27.91
C GLY A 143 1.12 -22.92 -27.72
N THR A 144 1.85 -23.09 -28.81
CA THR A 144 3.32 -22.91 -28.90
C THR A 144 3.78 -21.49 -28.53
N THR A 145 2.85 -20.53 -28.50
CA THR A 145 3.09 -19.16 -28.02
C THR A 145 3.23 -19.09 -26.49
N TYR A 146 2.61 -20.02 -25.77
CA TYR A 146 2.48 -20.03 -24.31
C TYR A 146 3.23 -21.19 -23.64
N TRP A 147 3.60 -22.22 -24.39
CA TRP A 147 4.34 -23.38 -23.91
C TRP A 147 5.32 -23.91 -24.96
N GLY A 148 6.51 -24.32 -24.51
CA GLY A 148 7.58 -24.83 -25.38
C GLY A 148 7.63 -26.36 -25.54
N GLY A 149 6.72 -27.10 -24.90
CA GLY A 149 6.68 -28.56 -24.94
C GLY A 149 5.74 -29.12 -26.02
N TYR A 150 5.56 -30.45 -26.00
CA TYR A 150 4.63 -31.12 -26.91
C TYR A 150 3.19 -30.74 -26.58
N ASP A 151 2.42 -30.38 -27.61
CA ASP A 151 1.06 -29.89 -27.48
C ASP A 151 0.19 -30.36 -28.66
N LEU A 152 -1.00 -30.87 -28.36
CA LEU A 152 -1.99 -31.30 -29.34
C LEU A 152 -2.76 -30.12 -29.98
N PHE A 153 -2.68 -28.93 -29.38
CA PHE A 153 -3.28 -27.68 -29.88
C PHE A 153 -2.23 -26.58 -30.07
N PRO A 154 -1.22 -26.78 -30.94
CA PRO A 154 -0.06 -25.89 -31.04
C PRO A 154 -0.39 -24.44 -31.48
N TYR A 155 -1.58 -24.21 -32.03
CA TYR A 155 -2.09 -22.90 -32.44
C TYR A 155 -3.24 -22.38 -31.55
N GLY A 156 -3.46 -23.00 -30.39
CA GLY A 156 -4.62 -22.73 -29.53
C GLY A 156 -5.88 -23.42 -30.03
N HIS A 157 -6.93 -23.45 -29.21
CA HIS A 157 -8.21 -24.03 -29.59
C HIS A 157 -9.01 -23.03 -30.45
N PRO A 158 -9.71 -23.45 -31.52
CA PRO A 158 -10.39 -22.52 -32.45
C PRO A 158 -11.48 -21.63 -31.85
N ARG A 159 -11.96 -21.96 -30.63
CA ARG A 159 -12.96 -21.17 -29.88
C ARG A 159 -12.32 -20.19 -28.87
N ASP A 160 -11.00 -20.18 -28.75
CA ASP A 160 -10.32 -19.34 -27.77
C ASP A 160 -10.39 -17.89 -28.18
N GLN A 161 -10.72 -17.03 -27.22
CA GLN A 161 -10.61 -15.60 -27.39
C GLN A 161 -9.16 -15.17 -27.22
N SER A 162 -8.75 -14.12 -27.92
CA SER A 162 -7.40 -13.57 -27.74
C SER A 162 -7.22 -13.05 -26.30
N PRO A 163 -6.02 -13.17 -25.70
CA PRO A 163 -5.76 -12.59 -24.38
C PRO A 163 -6.02 -11.08 -24.33
N ALA A 164 -5.77 -10.35 -25.42
CA ALA A 164 -6.08 -8.92 -25.51
C ALA A 164 -7.58 -8.66 -25.30
N THR A 165 -8.44 -9.48 -25.90
CA THR A 165 -9.90 -9.39 -25.73
C THR A 165 -10.31 -9.71 -24.30
N ILE A 166 -9.77 -10.78 -23.73
CA ILE A 166 -10.09 -11.23 -22.36
C ILE A 166 -9.65 -10.17 -21.35
N PHE A 167 -8.38 -9.75 -21.39
CA PHE A 167 -7.83 -8.79 -20.43
C PHE A 167 -8.42 -7.39 -20.60
N GLY A 168 -8.75 -6.96 -21.82
CA GLY A 168 -9.48 -5.71 -22.03
C GLY A 168 -10.88 -5.74 -21.39
N ARG A 169 -11.56 -6.89 -21.42
CA ARG A 169 -12.85 -7.07 -20.74
C ARG A 169 -12.69 -7.06 -19.22
N LEU A 170 -11.71 -7.78 -18.68
CA LEU A 170 -11.39 -7.78 -17.24
C LEU A 170 -11.08 -6.36 -16.75
N GLU A 171 -10.30 -5.59 -17.51
CA GLU A 171 -9.99 -4.19 -17.21
C GLU A 171 -11.24 -3.31 -17.20
N SER A 172 -12.13 -3.44 -18.19
CA SER A 172 -13.40 -2.69 -18.26
C SER A 172 -14.33 -2.96 -17.06
N LEU A 173 -14.20 -4.15 -16.47
CA LEU A 173 -14.95 -4.58 -15.29
C LEU A 173 -14.16 -4.35 -14.00
N ASN A 174 -13.03 -3.64 -14.02
CA ASN A 174 -12.20 -3.40 -12.83
C ASN A 174 -11.77 -4.70 -12.10
N VAL A 175 -11.54 -5.78 -12.85
CA VAL A 175 -11.13 -7.08 -12.29
C VAL A 175 -9.62 -7.08 -12.08
N ARG A 176 -9.16 -7.36 -10.85
CA ARG A 176 -7.77 -7.74 -10.61
C ARG A 176 -7.57 -9.22 -10.83
N TYR A 177 -6.56 -9.54 -11.62
CA TYR A 177 -6.23 -10.90 -12.00
C TYR A 177 -5.00 -11.42 -11.24
N TYR A 178 -5.18 -12.53 -10.53
CA TYR A 178 -4.14 -13.21 -9.77
C TYR A 178 -3.93 -14.61 -10.35
N PHE A 179 -2.67 -14.99 -10.54
CA PHE A 179 -2.33 -16.31 -11.05
C PHE A 179 -1.65 -17.16 -9.98
N GLY A 180 -2.31 -18.24 -9.57
CA GLY A 180 -1.75 -19.25 -8.69
C GLY A 180 -1.02 -20.31 -9.50
N LYS A 181 0.30 -20.43 -9.35
CA LYS A 181 1.07 -21.49 -10.00
C LYS A 181 1.33 -22.67 -9.06
N LEU A 182 1.15 -23.88 -9.59
CA LEU A 182 1.57 -25.13 -8.93
C LEU A 182 2.91 -25.64 -9.45
N THR A 183 3.26 -25.35 -10.71
CA THR A 183 4.49 -25.81 -11.37
C THR A 183 5.15 -24.67 -12.15
N THR A 184 6.34 -24.92 -12.71
CA THR A 184 7.02 -23.98 -13.62
C THR A 184 6.50 -24.05 -15.06
N TRP A 185 5.60 -24.99 -15.37
CA TRP A 185 5.09 -25.19 -16.74
C TRP A 185 4.26 -24.00 -17.25
N THR A 186 3.69 -23.21 -16.35
CA THR A 186 2.89 -22.02 -16.68
C THR A 186 3.71 -20.74 -16.81
N ASP A 187 5.02 -20.75 -16.52
CA ASP A 187 5.83 -19.52 -16.43
C ASP A 187 5.89 -18.76 -17.77
N MET A 188 5.93 -19.45 -18.91
CA MET A 188 5.89 -18.81 -20.24
C MET A 188 4.55 -18.11 -20.51
N MET A 189 3.43 -18.76 -20.18
CA MET A 189 2.10 -18.17 -20.34
C MET A 189 1.93 -16.94 -19.45
N VAL A 190 2.32 -17.04 -18.19
CA VAL A 190 2.29 -15.91 -17.25
C VAL A 190 3.11 -14.74 -17.80
N SER A 191 4.32 -15.00 -18.31
CA SER A 191 5.15 -13.98 -18.96
C SER A 191 4.45 -13.33 -20.15
N LYS A 192 3.66 -14.08 -20.93
CA LYS A 192 2.84 -13.52 -21.99
C LYS A 192 1.64 -12.72 -21.50
N PHE A 193 0.92 -13.19 -20.49
CA PHE A 193 -0.21 -12.46 -19.92
C PHE A 193 0.22 -11.13 -19.29
N GLN A 194 1.41 -11.08 -18.70
CA GLN A 194 2.04 -9.85 -18.18
C GLN A 194 2.28 -8.77 -19.25
N THR A 195 2.20 -9.11 -20.54
CA THR A 195 2.25 -8.13 -21.63
C THR A 195 0.92 -7.43 -21.90
N TYR A 196 -0.19 -7.98 -21.39
CA TYR A 196 -1.55 -7.46 -21.59
C TYR A 196 -2.14 -6.87 -20.31
N THR A 197 -1.78 -7.39 -19.15
CA THR A 197 -2.28 -6.92 -17.85
C THR A 197 -1.24 -7.12 -16.76
N ASP A 198 -1.42 -6.49 -15.61
CA ASP A 198 -0.67 -6.84 -14.42
C ASP A 198 -1.14 -8.20 -13.89
N VAL A 199 -0.20 -9.12 -13.72
CA VAL A 199 -0.45 -10.47 -13.18
C VAL A 199 0.37 -10.63 -11.91
N THR A 200 -0.31 -10.66 -10.77
CA THR A 200 0.31 -11.05 -9.51
C THR A 200 0.33 -12.57 -9.41
N VAL A 201 1.53 -13.15 -9.25
CA VAL A 201 1.74 -14.60 -9.24
C VAL A 201 2.02 -15.07 -7.81
N PHE A 202 1.35 -16.13 -7.37
CA PHE A 202 1.59 -16.75 -6.07
C PHE A 202 1.76 -18.26 -6.20
N ASN A 203 2.44 -18.89 -5.24
CA ASN A 203 2.65 -20.33 -5.20
C ASN A 203 1.51 -21.02 -4.46
N VAL A 204 0.90 -22.03 -5.09
CA VAL A 204 -0.29 -22.75 -4.60
C VAL A 204 0.06 -24.13 -4.02
N ALA A 205 1.35 -24.52 -4.03
CA ALA A 205 1.77 -25.87 -3.62
C ALA A 205 1.46 -26.21 -2.15
N ASP A 206 1.19 -25.22 -1.30
CA ASP A 206 0.75 -25.39 0.09
C ASP A 206 -0.64 -24.76 0.28
N PRO A 207 -1.68 -25.53 0.66
CA PRO A 207 -3.02 -25.02 0.92
C PRO A 207 -3.08 -23.85 1.92
N ILE A 208 -2.18 -23.81 2.91
CA ILE A 208 -2.10 -22.71 3.89
C ILE A 208 -1.64 -21.42 3.19
N ASN A 209 -0.70 -21.54 2.25
CA ASN A 209 -0.26 -20.42 1.42
C ASN A 209 -1.36 -19.96 0.47
N VAL A 210 -2.27 -20.84 0.02
CA VAL A 210 -3.42 -20.46 -0.82
C VAL A 210 -4.38 -19.56 -0.06
N CYS A 211 -4.82 -19.97 1.14
CA CYS A 211 -5.73 -19.13 1.95
C CYS A 211 -5.09 -17.77 2.27
N SER A 212 -3.82 -17.76 2.71
CA SER A 212 -3.08 -16.53 2.98
C SER A 212 -2.96 -15.63 1.75
N SER A 213 -2.62 -16.22 0.59
CA SER A 213 -2.45 -15.49 -0.68
C SER A 213 -3.77 -14.92 -1.18
N VAL A 214 -4.85 -15.70 -1.14
CA VAL A 214 -6.20 -15.26 -1.57
C VAL A 214 -6.70 -14.12 -0.69
N VAL A 215 -6.56 -14.25 0.63
CA VAL A 215 -6.98 -13.18 1.55
C VAL A 215 -6.14 -11.92 1.32
N THR A 216 -4.82 -12.06 1.22
CA THR A 216 -3.90 -10.96 0.96
C THR A 216 -4.24 -10.24 -0.35
N ALA A 217 -4.42 -11.00 -1.44
CA ALA A 217 -4.76 -10.48 -2.76
C ALA A 217 -6.13 -9.76 -2.78
N THR A 218 -7.12 -10.33 -2.10
CA THR A 218 -8.47 -9.72 -2.01
C THR A 218 -8.42 -8.42 -1.23
N GLN A 219 -7.70 -8.39 -0.11
CA GLN A 219 -7.58 -7.20 0.73
C GLN A 219 -6.80 -6.09 0.04
N GLN A 220 -5.69 -6.45 -0.62
CA GLN A 220 -4.99 -5.53 -1.51
C GLN A 220 -6.00 -4.99 -2.53
N SER A 221 -6.77 -5.84 -3.21
CA SER A 221 -7.74 -5.36 -4.19
C SER A 221 -8.73 -4.33 -3.64
N VAL A 222 -9.24 -4.52 -2.42
CA VAL A 222 -10.12 -3.55 -1.74
C VAL A 222 -9.39 -2.25 -1.46
N VAL A 223 -8.19 -2.30 -0.85
CA VAL A 223 -7.40 -1.10 -0.52
C VAL A 223 -7.08 -0.32 -1.78
N CYS A 224 -6.57 -1.00 -2.80
CA CYS A 224 -6.22 -0.40 -4.08
C CYS A 224 -7.44 0.29 -4.73
N ASN A 225 -8.61 -0.33 -4.69
CA ASN A 225 -9.84 0.26 -5.24
C ASN A 225 -10.34 1.44 -4.41
N ARG A 226 -10.23 1.36 -3.08
CA ARG A 226 -10.54 2.48 -2.19
C ARG A 226 -9.66 3.68 -2.48
N THR A 227 -8.34 3.47 -2.61
CA THR A 227 -7.39 4.51 -2.98
C THR A 227 -7.73 5.10 -4.36
N ARG A 228 -8.04 4.25 -5.34
CA ARG A 228 -8.50 4.69 -6.67
C ARG A 228 -9.78 5.53 -6.59
N ALA A 229 -10.74 5.16 -5.74
CA ALA A 229 -11.99 5.90 -5.54
C ALA A 229 -11.77 7.28 -4.92
N LEU A 230 -10.80 7.42 -4.01
CA LEU A 230 -10.44 8.71 -3.38
C LEU A 230 -9.68 9.65 -4.33
N VAL A 231 -8.98 9.10 -5.32
CA VAL A 231 -8.11 9.86 -6.23
C VAL A 231 -8.75 10.09 -7.61
N ARG A 232 -9.92 9.48 -7.90
CA ARG A 232 -10.66 9.63 -9.17
C ARG A 232 -10.82 11.12 -9.53
N GLY A 233 -10.29 11.48 -10.70
CA GLY A 233 -10.36 12.84 -11.26
C GLY A 233 -9.22 13.79 -10.86
N LYS A 234 -8.36 13.45 -9.88
CA LYS A 234 -7.30 14.36 -9.38
C LYS A 234 -5.87 13.96 -9.75
N ALA A 235 -5.62 12.71 -10.12
CA ALA A 235 -4.29 12.25 -10.56
C ALA A 235 -4.38 11.11 -11.59
N THR A 236 -3.46 11.12 -12.56
CA THR A 236 -3.28 10.03 -13.52
C THR A 236 -2.45 8.89 -12.90
N GLU A 237 -2.97 7.67 -12.96
CA GLU A 237 -2.20 6.46 -12.66
C GLU A 237 -1.10 6.27 -13.72
N PHE A 238 0.11 5.90 -13.30
CA PHE A 238 1.18 5.56 -14.23
C PHE A 238 0.90 4.20 -14.87
N ALA A 239 0.81 4.17 -16.20
CA ALA A 239 0.74 2.92 -16.94
C ALA A 239 2.12 2.24 -16.95
N TYR A 240 2.25 1.11 -16.24
CA TYR A 240 3.46 0.31 -16.24
C TYR A 240 3.30 -0.94 -17.10
N LYS A 241 4.34 -1.25 -17.88
CA LYS A 241 4.57 -2.59 -18.42
C LYS A 241 5.39 -3.38 -17.40
N PHE A 242 4.93 -4.58 -17.02
CA PHE A 242 5.62 -5.40 -16.02
C PHE A 242 6.66 -6.31 -16.68
N ASP A 243 7.79 -6.51 -16.00
CA ASP A 243 8.85 -7.45 -16.40
C ASP A 243 9.47 -8.13 -15.17
N THR A 244 9.23 -9.44 -15.05
CA THR A 244 9.75 -10.26 -13.94
C THR A 244 11.19 -10.72 -14.15
N ARG A 245 11.75 -10.55 -15.35
CA ARG A 245 13.11 -10.96 -15.68
C ARG A 245 14.11 -10.00 -15.10
N LEU A 246 15.24 -10.53 -14.62
CA LEU A 246 16.35 -9.69 -14.18
C LEU A 246 16.92 -8.91 -15.36
N PRO A 247 17.16 -7.59 -15.21
CA PRO A 247 17.72 -6.78 -16.28
C PRO A 247 19.20 -7.12 -16.53
N GLN A 248 19.68 -6.80 -17.73
CA GLN A 248 21.11 -6.84 -18.03
C GLN A 248 21.79 -5.61 -17.38
N TRP A 249 22.24 -5.75 -16.13
CA TRP A 249 22.77 -4.65 -15.32
C TRP A 249 23.80 -3.74 -15.99
N PRO A 250 24.79 -4.24 -16.76
CA PRO A 250 25.79 -3.39 -17.41
C PRO A 250 25.20 -2.43 -18.45
N THR A 251 24.00 -2.72 -18.97
CA THR A 251 23.30 -1.88 -19.95
C THR A 251 22.54 -0.72 -19.30
N LEU A 252 22.31 -0.79 -17.98
CA LEU A 252 21.54 0.22 -17.27
C LEU A 252 22.43 1.39 -16.83
N LYS A 253 21.90 2.60 -16.95
CA LYS A 253 22.56 3.84 -16.50
C LYS A 253 22.77 3.79 -14.98
N THR A 254 24.03 3.88 -14.56
CA THR A 254 24.37 4.17 -13.16
C THR A 254 24.06 5.63 -12.84
N ARG A 255 23.38 5.87 -11.72
CA ARG A 255 23.03 7.20 -11.23
C ARG A 255 23.64 7.40 -9.85
N GLN A 256 24.40 8.47 -9.66
CA GLN A 256 24.72 8.96 -8.34
C GLN A 256 23.49 9.71 -7.81
N VAL A 257 23.06 9.39 -6.60
CA VAL A 257 21.85 9.93 -5.98
C VAL A 257 22.12 10.34 -4.54
N THR A 258 21.41 11.38 -4.12
CA THR A 258 21.31 11.73 -2.70
C THR A 258 20.18 10.89 -2.09
N ALA A 259 20.52 10.04 -1.12
CA ALA A 259 19.58 9.18 -0.41
C ALA A 259 19.46 9.61 1.05
N ALA A 260 18.24 9.89 1.50
CA ALA A 260 17.91 10.17 2.89
C ALA A 260 17.31 8.94 3.55
N ARG A 261 17.65 8.67 4.82
CA ARG A 261 16.99 7.66 5.66
C ARG A 261 16.62 8.28 7.00
N TYR A 262 15.52 7.83 7.60
CA TYR A 262 15.21 8.16 8.98
C TYR A 262 15.80 7.14 9.95
N GLU A 263 16.19 7.64 11.11
CA GLU A 263 16.56 6.84 12.28
C GLU A 263 15.72 7.29 13.47
N CYS A 264 15.25 6.30 14.22
CA CYS A 264 14.40 6.48 15.38
C CYS A 264 14.93 5.58 16.50
N ASP A 265 15.00 6.13 17.70
CA ASP A 265 15.34 5.43 18.93
C ASP A 265 14.51 6.02 20.08
N PRO A 266 13.23 5.63 20.21
CA PRO A 266 12.34 6.16 21.22
C PRO A 266 12.72 5.55 22.58
N ALA A 267 13.48 6.31 23.36
CA ALA A 267 14.10 5.85 24.61
C ALA A 267 13.09 5.42 25.69
N SER A 268 11.90 6.03 25.71
CA SER A 268 10.88 5.85 26.76
C SER A 268 9.55 5.29 26.25
N LEU A 269 9.34 5.26 24.93
CA LEU A 269 8.07 4.89 24.28
C LEU A 269 6.85 5.71 24.77
N SER A 270 7.07 6.87 25.39
CA SER A 270 5.97 7.79 25.72
C SER A 270 5.36 8.39 24.45
N ALA A 271 4.12 8.88 24.52
CA ALA A 271 3.48 9.52 23.36
C ALA A 271 4.30 10.72 22.85
N GLU A 272 4.91 11.49 23.74
CA GLU A 272 5.78 12.62 23.41
C GLU A 272 7.02 12.14 22.64
N ASP A 273 7.69 11.11 23.14
CA ASP A 273 8.90 10.52 22.53
C ASP A 273 8.59 9.88 21.16
N LEU A 274 7.47 9.16 21.06
CA LEU A 274 7.01 8.56 19.79
C LEU A 274 6.57 9.62 18.77
N SER A 275 6.17 10.80 19.23
CA SER A 275 5.82 11.96 18.39
C SER A 275 7.00 12.85 18.03
N ALA A 276 8.18 12.61 18.63
CA ALA A 276 9.35 13.42 18.38
C ALA A 276 9.81 13.32 16.91
N PRO A 277 10.36 14.40 16.33
CA PRO A 277 10.90 14.36 14.98
C PRO A 277 12.03 13.33 14.85
N MET A 278 12.01 12.54 13.80
CA MET A 278 13.07 11.56 13.52
C MET A 278 14.37 12.22 13.06
N SER A 279 15.50 11.60 13.39
CA SER A 279 16.79 12.02 12.87
C SER A 279 16.94 11.59 11.42
N MET A 280 17.32 12.51 10.53
CA MET A 280 17.52 12.23 9.11
C MET A 280 19.01 12.10 8.80
N PHE A 281 19.37 11.00 8.15
CA PHE A 281 20.72 10.72 7.68
C PHE A 281 20.75 10.77 6.16
N VAL A 282 21.65 11.58 5.61
CA VAL A 282 21.81 11.75 4.17
C VAL A 282 23.13 11.13 3.72
N SER A 283 23.09 10.38 2.62
CA SER A 283 24.26 9.73 2.04
C SER A 283 24.24 9.82 0.51
N GLN A 284 25.41 9.85 -0.12
CA GLN A 284 25.54 9.66 -1.56
C GLN A 284 25.56 8.16 -1.88
N ARG A 285 24.86 7.76 -2.93
CA ARG A 285 24.80 6.35 -3.37
C ARG A 285 24.85 6.27 -4.89
N ASN A 286 25.46 5.21 -5.40
CA ASN A 286 25.39 4.85 -6.82
C ASN A 286 24.36 3.75 -7.00
N ILE A 287 23.31 4.01 -7.78
CA ILE A 287 22.20 3.07 -8.01
C ILE A 287 21.94 2.80 -9.49
N ARG A 288 21.33 1.65 -9.78
CA ARG A 288 20.75 1.29 -11.08
C ARG A 288 19.33 0.80 -10.86
N ILE A 289 18.37 1.24 -11.68
CA ILE A 289 16.97 0.82 -11.57
C ILE A 289 16.53 0.26 -12.90
N ALA A 290 15.84 -0.88 -12.87
CA ALA A 290 15.22 -1.48 -14.05
C ALA A 290 14.19 -0.52 -14.69
N PRO A 291 14.00 -0.58 -16.01
CA PRO A 291 13.04 0.29 -16.70
C PRO A 291 11.57 -0.06 -16.41
N HIS A 292 11.30 -1.30 -16.00
CA HIS A 292 9.97 -1.85 -15.79
C HIS A 292 9.86 -2.47 -14.40
N PRO A 293 8.73 -2.31 -13.70
CA PRO A 293 8.51 -2.96 -12.43
C PRO A 293 8.31 -4.47 -12.60
N PHE A 294 8.71 -5.24 -11.60
CA PHE A 294 8.49 -6.69 -11.55
C PHE A 294 7.29 -7.09 -10.68
N ALA A 295 6.83 -6.17 -9.81
CA ALA A 295 5.69 -6.37 -8.93
C ALA A 295 5.03 -5.03 -8.60
N ARG A 296 3.80 -5.04 -8.08
CA ARG A 296 3.16 -3.88 -7.46
C ARG A 296 2.32 -4.26 -6.25
N GLY A 297 2.17 -3.32 -5.33
CA GLY A 297 1.12 -3.32 -4.32
C GLY A 297 0.04 -2.31 -4.66
N CYS A 298 -0.73 -1.88 -3.67
CA CYS A 298 -1.82 -0.92 -3.90
C CYS A 298 -1.41 0.52 -4.11
N GLU A 299 -0.26 0.88 -3.58
CA GLU A 299 0.18 2.27 -3.62
C GLU A 299 1.42 2.42 -4.48
N ARG A 300 2.22 1.36 -4.61
CA ARG A 300 3.57 1.43 -5.16
C ARG A 300 3.88 0.26 -6.11
N ALA A 301 4.58 0.55 -7.20
CA ALA A 301 5.22 -0.44 -8.07
C ALA A 301 6.68 -0.66 -7.62
N ALA A 302 7.14 -1.91 -7.67
CA ALA A 302 8.47 -2.35 -7.27
C ALA A 302 9.32 -2.70 -8.51
N PHE A 303 10.53 -2.16 -8.56
CA PHE A 303 11.49 -2.31 -9.64
C PHE A 303 12.74 -3.00 -9.12
N TYR A 304 13.32 -3.90 -9.91
CA TYR A 304 14.65 -4.42 -9.60
C TYR A 304 15.63 -3.25 -9.59
N SER A 305 16.50 -3.23 -8.58
CA SER A 305 17.51 -2.19 -8.43
C SER A 305 18.83 -2.79 -7.94
N GLN A 306 19.92 -2.06 -8.12
CA GLN A 306 21.19 -2.33 -7.46
C GLN A 306 21.73 -1.06 -6.82
N ALA A 307 22.43 -1.21 -5.71
CA ALA A 307 23.21 -0.13 -5.10
C ALA A 307 24.65 -0.60 -4.86
N LEU A 308 25.62 0.28 -5.13
CA LEU A 308 27.02 -0.02 -4.88
C LEU A 308 27.30 0.01 -3.37
N ALA A 309 27.96 -1.03 -2.85
CA ALA A 309 28.47 -1.04 -1.48
C ALA A 309 29.51 0.08 -1.30
N SER A 310 29.44 0.81 -0.17
CA SER A 310 30.18 2.02 0.21
C SER A 310 31.37 2.45 -0.67
N GLU A 311 31.40 3.73 -1.07
CA GLU A 311 32.42 4.35 -1.94
C GLU A 311 33.88 4.20 -1.45
N SER A 312 34.10 3.86 -0.18
CA SER A 312 35.44 3.68 0.42
C SER A 312 36.26 2.53 -0.19
N LEU A 313 35.67 1.67 -1.03
CA LEU A 313 36.32 0.51 -1.65
C LEU A 313 36.56 0.66 -3.17
N VAL A 314 36.25 1.82 -3.77
CA VAL A 314 36.15 1.98 -5.25
C VAL A 314 37.50 2.31 -5.94
N HIS A 315 38.64 2.00 -5.33
CA HIS A 315 39.95 2.19 -5.99
C HIS A 315 40.46 0.89 -6.62
N THR A 316 39.81 0.42 -7.68
CA THR A 316 40.40 -0.57 -8.59
C THR A 316 41.20 0.12 -9.68
N LYS A 317 42.45 -0.31 -9.91
CA LYS A 317 43.44 0.29 -10.83
C LYS A 317 42.99 0.43 -12.30
N ASN A 318 41.84 -0.12 -12.70
CA ASN A 318 41.36 -0.15 -14.09
C ASN A 318 39.97 0.50 -14.32
N GLY A 319 39.38 1.19 -13.34
CA GLY A 319 38.13 1.95 -13.53
C GLY A 319 36.83 1.14 -13.73
N ALA A 320 36.91 -0.20 -13.77
CA ALA A 320 35.74 -1.09 -13.82
C ALA A 320 35.36 -1.55 -12.41
N THR A 321 34.13 -1.26 -11.98
CA THR A 321 33.60 -1.71 -10.68
C THR A 321 33.31 -3.21 -10.71
N ASP A 322 33.81 -3.96 -9.73
CA ASP A 322 33.53 -5.40 -9.58
C ASP A 322 32.00 -5.63 -9.45
N PRO A 323 31.38 -6.50 -10.28
CA PRO A 323 29.97 -6.87 -10.15
C PRO A 323 29.56 -7.35 -8.76
N SER A 324 30.47 -7.94 -7.97
CA SER A 324 30.21 -8.41 -6.60
C SER A 324 29.92 -7.27 -5.61
N MET A 325 30.32 -6.04 -5.95
CA MET A 325 30.13 -4.83 -5.12
C MET A 325 28.69 -4.28 -5.19
N TRP A 326 27.87 -4.78 -6.12
CA TRP A 326 26.50 -4.33 -6.29
C TRP A 326 25.53 -5.17 -5.44
N GLY A 327 24.99 -4.55 -4.39
CA GLY A 327 23.91 -5.14 -3.60
C GLY A 327 22.60 -5.19 -4.38
N ARG A 328 21.84 -6.27 -4.21
CA ARG A 328 20.49 -6.42 -4.78
C ARG A 328 19.48 -5.59 -3.99
N MET A 329 18.81 -4.67 -4.67
CA MET A 329 17.88 -3.72 -4.08
C MET A 329 16.51 -3.76 -4.80
N VAL A 330 15.53 -3.11 -4.20
CA VAL A 330 14.24 -2.78 -4.79
C VAL A 330 14.09 -1.27 -4.78
N ALA A 331 13.67 -0.70 -5.92
CA ALA A 331 13.18 0.66 -5.98
C ALA A 331 11.66 0.67 -6.04
N LYS A 332 10.99 1.49 -5.23
CA LYS A 332 9.54 1.60 -5.18
C LYS A 332 9.09 2.99 -5.63
N ARG A 333 8.14 3.02 -6.56
CA ARG A 333 7.49 4.25 -7.03
C ARG A 333 6.01 4.23 -6.71
N PHE A 334 5.44 5.33 -6.26
CA PHE A 334 3.98 5.44 -6.13
C PHE A 334 3.29 5.35 -7.49
N LEU A 335 2.14 4.67 -7.53
CA LEU A 335 1.36 4.44 -8.75
C LEU A 335 0.68 5.71 -9.30
N TRP A 336 0.51 6.73 -8.46
CA TRP A 336 -0.24 7.94 -8.78
C TRP A 336 0.70 9.14 -8.83
N GLY A 337 0.57 9.98 -9.86
CA GLY A 337 1.22 11.30 -9.86
C GLY A 337 0.68 12.20 -8.75
N VAL A 338 1.47 13.19 -8.34
CA VAL A 338 0.99 14.31 -7.51
C VAL A 338 1.34 15.61 -8.21
N THR A 339 0.58 16.66 -7.92
CA THR A 339 0.66 17.95 -8.63
C THR A 339 1.93 18.74 -8.36
N SER A 340 2.67 18.44 -7.28
CA SER A 340 3.94 19.12 -6.97
C SER A 340 5.07 18.17 -6.52
N PRO A 341 6.34 18.48 -6.85
CA PRO A 341 7.51 17.73 -6.37
C PRO A 341 7.61 17.63 -4.84
N GLN A 342 7.23 18.69 -4.12
CA GLN A 342 7.27 18.73 -2.65
C GLN A 342 6.23 17.77 -2.03
N ALA A 343 5.03 17.70 -2.62
CA ALA A 343 4.04 16.70 -2.22
C ALA A 343 4.55 15.27 -2.50
N ASN A 344 5.31 15.09 -3.59
CA ASN A 344 5.89 13.79 -3.97
C ASN A 344 6.96 13.37 -2.96
N GLU A 345 7.87 14.27 -2.60
CA GLU A 345 8.86 14.04 -1.56
C GLU A 345 8.19 13.71 -0.23
N GLY A 346 7.23 14.53 0.21
CA GLY A 346 6.54 14.39 1.48
C GLY A 346 5.90 13.01 1.70
N ARG A 347 5.27 12.42 0.67
CA ARG A 347 4.68 11.06 0.78
C ARG A 347 5.73 9.95 0.94
N TYR A 348 6.89 10.08 0.29
CA TYR A 348 7.98 9.11 0.49
C TYR A 348 8.59 9.24 1.89
N MET A 349 8.77 10.47 2.36
CA MET A 349 9.28 10.72 3.72
C MET A 349 8.32 10.17 4.78
N LYS A 350 7.01 10.36 4.64
CA LYS A 350 6.00 9.76 5.54
C LYS A 350 6.00 8.22 5.53
N ALA A 351 6.10 7.60 4.36
CA ALA A 351 6.20 6.14 4.28
C ALA A 351 7.48 5.62 4.97
N MET A 352 8.59 6.33 4.81
CA MET A 352 9.85 6.02 5.45
C MET A 352 9.80 6.22 6.98
N GLU A 353 9.07 7.22 7.47
CA GLU A 353 8.81 7.42 8.90
C GLU A 353 8.18 6.16 9.52
N GLY A 354 7.14 5.60 8.89
CA GLY A 354 6.50 4.37 9.37
C GLY A 354 7.46 3.18 9.42
N GLN A 355 8.29 3.01 8.40
CA GLN A 355 9.28 1.94 8.36
C GLN A 355 10.36 2.10 9.45
N ALA A 356 10.84 3.32 9.67
CA ALA A 356 11.85 3.61 10.70
C ALA A 356 11.31 3.41 12.12
N MET A 357 10.07 3.83 12.39
CA MET A 357 9.40 3.60 13.67
C MET A 357 9.23 2.09 13.95
N ALA A 358 8.73 1.33 12.97
CA ALA A 358 8.58 -0.11 13.11
C ALA A 358 9.92 -0.82 13.35
N ALA A 359 10.99 -0.40 12.67
CA ALA A 359 12.33 -0.93 12.88
C ALA A 359 12.85 -0.66 14.30
N ALA A 360 12.63 0.55 14.82
CA ALA A 360 13.03 0.92 16.18
C ALA A 360 12.28 0.09 17.24
N LEU A 361 10.96 -0.05 17.09
CA LEU A 361 10.13 -0.86 17.98
C LEU A 361 10.51 -2.34 17.93
N ALA A 362 10.81 -2.88 16.74
CA ALA A 362 11.24 -4.26 16.59
C ALA A 362 12.58 -4.54 17.29
N ARG A 363 13.53 -3.59 17.27
CA ARG A 363 14.76 -3.69 18.06
C ARG A 363 14.46 -3.76 19.56
N GLY A 364 13.64 -2.84 20.07
CA GLY A 364 13.24 -2.83 21.49
C GLY A 364 12.54 -4.12 21.93
N PHE A 365 11.64 -4.64 21.09
CA PHE A 365 10.95 -5.91 21.31
C PHE A 365 11.91 -7.09 21.42
N ASN A 366 12.81 -7.25 20.44
CA ASN A 366 13.80 -8.33 20.44
C ASN A 366 14.75 -8.21 21.63
N ASP A 367 15.26 -7.00 21.90
CA ASP A 367 16.18 -6.77 23.01
C ASP A 367 15.54 -7.14 24.35
N LEU A 368 14.28 -6.73 24.55
CA LEU A 368 13.56 -7.05 25.77
C LEU A 368 13.31 -8.56 25.88
N MET A 369 12.86 -9.22 24.82
CA MET A 369 12.63 -10.67 24.83
C MET A 369 13.91 -11.47 25.06
N ASN A 370 15.02 -11.09 24.40
CA ASN A 370 16.31 -11.74 24.56
C ASN A 370 16.82 -11.61 26.00
N LYS A 371 16.69 -10.41 26.60
CA LYS A 371 17.11 -10.15 27.98
C LYS A 371 16.29 -10.90 29.02
N THR A 372 14.99 -11.09 28.79
CA THR A 372 14.04 -11.59 29.81
C THR A 372 13.70 -13.07 29.66
N HIS A 373 13.72 -13.61 28.44
CA HIS A 373 13.20 -14.94 28.14
C HIS A 373 14.11 -15.79 27.25
N SER A 374 15.28 -15.28 26.84
CA SER A 374 16.27 -16.01 26.04
C SER A 374 15.67 -16.68 24.79
N THR A 375 14.88 -15.93 24.02
CA THR A 375 14.38 -16.40 22.72
C THR A 375 15.51 -16.44 21.69
N PHE A 376 15.38 -17.32 20.69
CA PHE A 376 16.25 -17.35 19.51
C PHE A 376 15.59 -16.74 18.28
N ILE A 377 14.31 -16.35 18.39
CA ILE A 377 13.56 -15.75 17.28
C ILE A 377 13.86 -14.26 17.19
N SER A 378 14.12 -13.77 15.98
CA SER A 378 14.33 -12.36 15.68
C SER A 378 13.34 -11.87 14.63
N LEU A 379 12.83 -10.66 14.84
CA LEU A 379 12.00 -9.94 13.89
C LEU A 379 12.63 -8.59 13.60
N THR A 380 12.99 -8.32 12.36
CA THR A 380 13.64 -7.06 11.96
C THR A 380 12.87 -6.42 10.81
N PHE A 381 12.90 -5.10 10.70
CA PHE A 381 12.44 -4.40 9.49
C PHE A 381 13.63 -3.96 8.65
N LEU A 382 13.48 -4.01 7.33
CA LEU A 382 14.46 -3.49 6.39
C LEU A 382 14.65 -1.99 6.59
N GLU A 383 15.90 -1.55 6.55
CA GLU A 383 16.20 -0.14 6.37
C GLU A 383 15.75 0.31 4.96
N ALA A 384 14.95 1.38 4.93
CA ALA A 384 14.55 2.06 3.71
C ALA A 384 15.21 3.44 3.63
N SER A 385 15.43 3.89 2.40
CA SER A 385 15.89 5.24 2.10
C SER A 385 15.09 5.84 0.96
N VAL A 386 14.98 7.16 0.92
CA VAL A 386 14.37 7.89 -0.20
C VAL A 386 15.50 8.51 -1.01
N ALA A 387 15.65 8.07 -2.26
CA ALA A 387 16.62 8.61 -3.20
C ALA A 387 15.96 9.68 -4.07
N LYS A 388 16.63 10.83 -4.18
CA LYS A 388 16.32 11.87 -5.15
C LYS A 388 17.14 11.64 -6.42
N LEU A 389 16.46 11.59 -7.55
CA LEU A 389 17.01 11.40 -8.88
C LEU A 389 16.82 12.72 -9.62
N ASP A 390 17.86 13.36 -10.15
CA ASP A 390 17.73 14.74 -10.66
C ASP A 390 17.29 14.84 -12.14
N ASP A 391 17.39 13.77 -12.93
CA ASP A 391 17.09 13.75 -14.37
C ASP A 391 16.13 12.61 -14.78
N PRO A 392 14.81 12.86 -14.90
CA PRO A 392 14.10 14.02 -14.34
C PRO A 392 14.08 13.98 -12.81
N VAL A 393 13.73 15.11 -12.17
CA VAL A 393 13.56 15.19 -10.72
C VAL A 393 12.44 14.26 -10.27
N GLU A 394 12.81 13.11 -9.70
CA GLU A 394 11.89 12.14 -9.11
C GLU A 394 12.43 11.63 -7.77
N TYR A 395 11.51 11.11 -6.96
CA TYR A 395 11.82 10.45 -5.70
C TYR A 395 11.44 8.98 -5.80
N VAL A 396 12.28 8.11 -5.25
CA VAL A 396 12.02 6.67 -5.17
C VAL A 396 12.42 6.16 -3.79
N ALA A 397 11.65 5.23 -3.23
CA ALA A 397 12.09 4.51 -2.03
C ALA A 397 13.01 3.36 -2.44
N ILE A 398 14.11 3.15 -1.73
CA ILE A 398 15.11 2.10 -1.97
C ILE A 398 15.26 1.27 -0.69
N GLU A 399 15.15 -0.05 -0.85
CA GLU A 399 15.39 -1.04 0.21
C GLU A 399 16.06 -2.30 -0.36
N ARG A 400 16.51 -3.20 0.51
CA ARG A 400 17.12 -4.47 0.09
C ARG A 400 16.10 -5.39 -0.59
N PHE A 401 16.53 -6.11 -1.62
CA PHE A 401 15.69 -7.12 -2.26
C PHE A 401 15.48 -8.36 -1.39
N LEU A 402 14.22 -8.76 -1.24
CA LEU A 402 13.79 -10.02 -0.62
C LEU A 402 13.31 -11.00 -1.70
N PRO A 403 13.90 -12.20 -1.83
CA PRO A 403 13.55 -13.16 -2.87
C PRO A 403 12.22 -13.88 -2.63
N ASN A 404 11.83 -14.07 -1.36
CA ASN A 404 10.57 -14.69 -0.96
C ASN A 404 9.79 -13.68 -0.11
N TYR A 405 8.46 -13.71 -0.22
CA TYR A 405 7.59 -12.73 0.40
C TYR A 405 6.32 -13.38 0.97
N ASP A 406 6.16 -13.27 2.27
CA ASP A 406 5.05 -13.78 3.07
C ASP A 406 4.37 -12.62 3.80
N ARG A 407 3.07 -12.77 4.07
CA ARG A 407 2.30 -11.86 4.92
C ARG A 407 1.82 -12.61 6.17
N PHE A 408 2.04 -12.01 7.33
CA PHE A 408 1.74 -12.58 8.64
C PHE A 408 0.52 -11.93 9.27
N THR A 409 0.34 -10.63 9.08
CA THR A 409 -0.86 -9.89 9.45
C THR A 409 -1.22 -8.90 8.36
N ASN A 410 -2.46 -8.44 8.34
CA ASN A 410 -2.85 -7.26 7.57
C ASN A 410 -3.01 -6.03 8.48
N ASN A 411 -3.45 -4.91 7.92
CA ASN A 411 -3.79 -3.70 8.67
C ASN A 411 -5.24 -3.65 9.18
N VAL A 412 -5.96 -4.78 9.26
CA VAL A 412 -7.37 -4.84 9.65
C VAL A 412 -7.61 -5.97 10.65
N THR A 413 -8.08 -7.15 10.21
CA THR A 413 -8.48 -8.27 11.08
C THR A 413 -7.78 -9.59 10.74
N TRP A 414 -7.00 -9.67 9.67
CA TRP A 414 -6.45 -10.95 9.23
C TRP A 414 -5.09 -11.22 9.84
N GLN A 415 -4.93 -12.46 10.31
CA GLN A 415 -3.69 -13.04 10.80
C GLN A 415 -3.49 -14.37 10.08
N SER A 416 -2.23 -14.70 9.78
CA SER A 416 -1.89 -15.96 9.13
C SER A 416 -2.36 -17.15 9.97
N PRO A 417 -3.03 -18.16 9.39
CA PRO A 417 -3.42 -19.38 10.11
C PRO A 417 -2.23 -20.09 10.77
N LEU A 418 -1.02 -19.87 10.25
CA LEU A 418 0.23 -20.39 10.82
C LEU A 418 0.47 -19.89 12.26
N VAL A 419 -0.21 -18.84 12.73
CA VAL A 419 -0.15 -18.41 14.14
C VAL A 419 -0.53 -19.54 15.12
N ALA A 420 -1.30 -20.53 14.67
CA ALA A 420 -1.67 -21.68 15.50
C ALA A 420 -0.50 -22.62 15.79
N THR A 421 0.51 -22.68 14.91
CA THR A 421 1.54 -23.74 14.92
C THR A 421 2.96 -23.24 14.78
N ASP A 422 3.17 -22.04 14.23
CA ASP A 422 4.48 -21.54 13.84
C ASP A 422 5.01 -20.46 14.81
N PRO A 423 6.14 -20.73 15.50
CA PRO A 423 6.70 -19.81 16.48
C PRO A 423 7.08 -18.43 15.91
N CYS A 424 7.59 -18.35 14.68
CA CYS A 424 7.92 -17.07 14.04
C CYS A 424 6.66 -16.24 13.81
N VAL A 425 5.58 -16.87 13.36
CA VAL A 425 4.30 -16.19 13.11
C VAL A 425 3.66 -15.76 14.43
N GLN A 426 3.71 -16.60 15.46
CA GLN A 426 3.28 -16.23 16.81
C GLN A 426 4.07 -15.03 17.35
N TYR A 427 5.39 -15.03 17.15
CA TYR A 427 6.27 -13.95 17.56
C TYR A 427 5.94 -12.63 16.84
N ALA A 428 5.69 -12.69 15.53
CA ALA A 428 5.25 -11.52 14.75
C ALA A 428 3.89 -10.98 15.21
N VAL A 429 2.90 -11.84 15.42
CA VAL A 429 1.58 -11.40 15.89
C VAL A 429 1.67 -10.81 17.32
N ALA A 430 2.51 -11.39 18.19
CA ALA A 430 2.77 -10.85 19.52
C ALA A 430 3.49 -9.50 19.48
N PHE A 431 4.34 -9.26 18.49
CA PHE A 431 4.95 -7.95 18.26
C PHE A 431 3.89 -6.87 18.01
N SER A 432 2.87 -7.13 17.16
CA SER A 432 1.76 -6.17 16.98
C SER A 432 1.06 -5.82 18.30
N HIS A 433 0.69 -6.84 19.10
CA HIS A 433 0.07 -6.61 20.41
C HIS A 433 1.01 -5.85 21.37
N TRP A 434 2.28 -6.24 21.41
CA TRP A 434 3.28 -5.58 22.25
C TRP A 434 3.45 -4.11 21.87
N THR A 435 3.48 -3.75 20.58
CA THR A 435 3.62 -2.33 20.19
C THR A 435 2.45 -1.48 20.70
N TRP A 436 1.23 -2.02 20.68
CA TRP A 436 0.08 -1.35 21.26
C TRP A 436 0.22 -1.18 22.78
N ALA A 437 0.57 -2.25 23.49
CA ALA A 437 0.71 -2.21 24.95
C ALA A 437 1.88 -1.32 25.41
N ALA A 438 3.05 -1.46 24.77
CA ALA A 438 4.27 -0.75 25.10
C ALA A 438 4.19 0.76 24.84
N THR A 439 3.29 1.18 23.94
CA THR A 439 3.03 2.59 23.64
C THR A 439 1.76 3.11 24.32
N ASN A 440 1.19 2.36 25.27
CA ASN A 440 -0.03 2.71 26.00
C ASN A 440 -1.20 3.08 25.06
N GLY A 441 -1.36 2.30 23.99
CA GLY A 441 -2.39 2.48 22.98
C GLY A 441 -2.16 3.63 22.00
N TYR A 442 -1.01 4.33 22.04
CA TYR A 442 -0.73 5.43 21.13
C TYR A 442 -0.60 4.96 19.67
N LEU A 443 0.08 3.83 19.43
CA LEU A 443 0.21 3.25 18.10
C LEU A 443 0.24 1.71 18.12
N MET A 444 0.02 1.09 16.96
CA MET A 444 0.14 -0.36 16.76
C MET A 444 0.74 -0.62 15.38
N VAL A 445 1.82 -1.41 15.34
CA VAL A 445 2.44 -1.84 14.09
C VAL A 445 1.71 -3.08 13.57
N VAL A 446 1.22 -3.00 12.34
CA VAL A 446 0.44 -4.04 11.66
C VAL A 446 0.93 -4.19 10.21
N ASP A 447 0.22 -4.97 9.39
CA ASP A 447 0.64 -5.32 8.04
C ASP A 447 2.04 -5.95 8.00
N LEU A 448 2.27 -6.91 8.91
CA LEU A 448 3.57 -7.57 9.04
C LEU A 448 3.80 -8.49 7.84
N GLN A 449 4.77 -8.14 7.01
CA GLN A 449 5.06 -8.82 5.76
C GLN A 449 6.54 -8.72 5.39
N GLY A 450 7.06 -9.70 4.65
CA GLY A 450 8.46 -9.74 4.23
C GLY A 450 8.94 -11.17 4.06
N GLN A 451 10.18 -11.45 4.43
CA GLN A 451 10.79 -12.75 4.23
C GLN A 451 10.93 -13.51 5.55
N ARG A 452 10.46 -14.75 5.56
CA ARG A 452 10.96 -15.75 6.49
C ARG A 452 12.28 -16.31 5.96
N VAL A 453 13.38 -16.06 6.66
CA VAL A 453 14.71 -16.53 6.26
C VAL A 453 14.89 -17.99 6.68
N ASP A 454 14.43 -18.33 7.88
CA ASP A 454 14.48 -19.66 8.47
C ASP A 454 13.41 -19.80 9.59
N GLU A 455 13.52 -20.84 10.42
CA GLU A 455 12.58 -21.11 11.51
C GLU A 455 12.64 -20.09 12.66
N HIS A 456 13.60 -19.16 12.66
CA HIS A 456 13.84 -18.22 13.75
C HIS A 456 14.02 -16.77 13.29
N THR A 457 14.07 -16.49 11.99
CA THR A 457 14.43 -15.16 11.48
C THR A 457 13.39 -14.61 10.52
N LEU A 458 12.78 -13.49 10.91
CA LEU A 458 11.87 -12.70 10.09
C LEU A 458 12.52 -11.36 9.69
N VAL A 459 12.48 -11.06 8.40
CA VAL A 459 12.94 -9.79 7.82
C VAL A 459 11.77 -9.13 7.10
N LEU A 460 11.17 -8.14 7.74
CA LEU A 460 9.93 -7.48 7.34
C LEU A 460 10.18 -6.17 6.58
N THR A 461 9.17 -5.68 5.87
CA THR A 461 9.21 -4.40 5.15
C THR A 461 7.79 -3.85 4.96
N ASP A 462 7.66 -2.57 4.62
CA ASP A 462 6.38 -1.89 4.36
C ASP A 462 5.29 -2.16 5.43
N PRO A 463 5.57 -1.90 6.72
CA PRO A 463 4.52 -1.99 7.74
C PRO A 463 3.44 -0.92 7.51
N ALA A 464 2.27 -1.17 8.06
CA ALA A 464 1.31 -0.11 8.37
C ALA A 464 1.33 0.17 9.88
N ILE A 465 1.03 1.41 10.25
CA ILE A 465 0.93 1.81 11.66
C ILE A 465 -0.43 2.44 11.87
N HIS A 466 -1.22 1.83 12.76
CA HIS A 466 -2.38 2.49 13.34
C HIS A 466 -1.89 3.43 14.43
N CYS A 467 -2.32 4.68 14.41
CA CYS A 467 -1.89 5.69 15.37
C CYS A 467 -3.07 6.59 15.76
N ILE A 468 -3.15 7.01 17.02
CA ILE A 468 -4.16 7.98 17.49
C ILE A 468 -3.99 9.32 16.74
N ASP A 469 -2.76 9.67 16.37
CA ASP A 469 -2.50 10.73 15.40
C ASP A 469 -2.83 10.24 13.97
N GLY A 470 -4.03 10.59 13.52
CA GLY A 470 -4.54 10.19 12.20
C GLY A 470 -3.85 10.86 11.00
N VAL A 471 -3.00 11.88 11.21
CA VAL A 471 -2.25 12.55 10.13
C VAL A 471 -0.81 12.05 10.02
N ARG A 472 -0.31 11.34 11.03
CA ARG A 472 0.98 10.63 10.99
C ARG A 472 0.88 9.27 10.32
N PHE A 473 2.01 8.85 9.73
CA PHE A 473 2.11 7.64 8.90
C PHE A 473 1.09 7.65 7.73
N ALA A 474 0.62 8.83 7.34
CA ALA A 474 -0.48 9.01 6.41
C ALA A 474 -0.13 8.54 4.99
N GLY A 475 -0.80 7.46 4.60
CA GLY A 475 -0.83 6.85 3.27
C GLY A 475 -2.07 5.94 3.14
N GLY A 476 -3.23 6.37 3.66
CA GLY A 476 -4.47 5.58 3.61
C GLY A 476 -4.50 4.28 4.44
N THR A 477 -3.38 3.86 5.03
CA THR A 477 -3.23 2.59 5.77
C THR A 477 -3.43 2.72 7.28
N ASN A 478 -3.22 3.92 7.85
CA ASN A 478 -3.52 4.23 9.25
C ASN A 478 -5.05 4.31 9.44
N MET A 479 -5.62 3.38 10.21
CA MET A 479 -7.05 3.32 10.54
C MET A 479 -7.33 3.77 12.00
N GLY A 480 -6.33 4.36 12.66
CA GLY A 480 -6.41 4.85 14.03
C GLY A 480 -6.86 3.78 15.03
N GLN A 481 -7.53 4.24 16.10
CA GLN A 481 -8.04 3.38 17.16
C GLN A 481 -8.93 2.24 16.62
N ARG A 482 -9.79 2.53 15.64
CA ARG A 482 -10.65 1.53 15.01
C ARG A 482 -9.85 0.39 14.36
N GLY A 483 -8.70 0.71 13.78
CA GLY A 483 -7.78 -0.31 13.23
C GLY A 483 -7.22 -1.22 14.32
N MET A 484 -6.86 -0.65 15.46
CA MET A 484 -6.36 -1.38 16.63
C MET A 484 -7.43 -2.30 17.21
N GLU A 485 -8.64 -1.77 17.41
CA GLU A 485 -9.79 -2.55 17.90
C GLU A 485 -10.08 -3.74 16.98
N LYS A 486 -10.05 -3.52 15.66
CA LYS A 486 -10.23 -4.56 14.65
C LYS A 486 -9.17 -5.66 14.76
N PHE A 487 -7.91 -5.32 14.98
CA PHE A 487 -6.86 -6.32 15.22
C PHE A 487 -7.22 -7.22 16.41
N PHE A 488 -7.69 -6.63 17.51
CA PHE A 488 -8.07 -7.38 18.71
C PHE A 488 -9.32 -8.26 18.55
N THR A 489 -10.20 -7.99 17.58
CA THR A 489 -11.37 -8.87 17.33
C THR A 489 -10.99 -10.28 16.89
N THR A 490 -9.80 -10.47 16.32
CA THR A 490 -9.31 -11.77 15.84
C THR A 490 -8.03 -12.22 16.53
N HIS A 491 -7.39 -11.35 17.31
CA HIS A 491 -6.18 -11.69 18.04
C HIS A 491 -6.48 -12.63 19.22
N VAL A 492 -5.73 -13.72 19.27
CA VAL A 492 -5.67 -14.61 20.42
C VAL A 492 -4.25 -14.54 20.96
N CYS A 493 -4.11 -14.17 22.23
CA CYS A 493 -2.81 -14.15 22.89
C CYS A 493 -2.12 -15.52 22.75
N ASN A 494 -0.83 -15.50 22.42
CA ASN A 494 0.01 -16.69 22.33
C ASN A 494 1.10 -16.70 23.41
N GLU A 495 2.00 -17.67 23.35
CA GLU A 495 3.06 -17.83 24.36
C GLU A 495 3.97 -16.60 24.51
N TYR A 496 4.18 -15.82 23.44
CA TYR A 496 5.02 -14.62 23.48
C TYR A 496 4.26 -13.43 24.07
N CYS A 497 2.95 -13.31 23.81
CA CYS A 497 2.10 -12.36 24.54
C CYS A 497 2.14 -12.65 26.05
N ALA A 498 2.07 -13.93 26.43
CA ALA A 498 2.11 -14.35 27.83
C ALA A 498 3.47 -14.05 28.50
N LYS A 499 4.59 -14.23 27.78
CA LYS A 499 5.94 -13.85 28.27
C LYS A 499 6.01 -12.37 28.64
N PHE A 500 5.43 -11.50 27.81
CA PHE A 500 5.30 -10.07 28.11
C PHE A 500 4.16 -9.70 29.08
N LYS A 501 3.38 -10.68 29.57
CA LYS A 501 2.21 -10.48 30.42
C LYS A 501 1.18 -9.52 29.81
N LEU A 502 1.01 -9.58 28.48
CA LEU A 502 0.05 -8.72 27.78
C LEU A 502 -1.38 -9.19 28.07
N THR A 503 -2.27 -8.22 28.30
CA THR A 503 -3.71 -8.45 28.44
C THR A 503 -4.45 -7.98 27.19
N LEU A 504 -5.62 -8.56 26.93
CA LEU A 504 -6.51 -8.16 25.84
C LEU A 504 -7.37 -6.94 26.20
N GLU A 505 -7.31 -6.46 27.44
CA GLU A 505 -8.06 -5.29 27.89
C GLU A 505 -7.29 -3.98 27.65
N PRO A 506 -7.94 -2.96 27.05
CA PRO A 506 -7.45 -1.58 26.94
C PRO A 506 -7.04 -0.93 28.27
#